data_AF-A0A3D6BNX1-F1
#
_entry.id   AF-A0A3D6BNX1-F1
#
_cell.length_a   1.000
_cell.length_b   1.000
_cell.length_c   1.000
_cell.angle_alpha   90.00
_cell.angle_beta   90.00
_cell.angle_gamma   90.00
#
_symmetry.space_group_name_H-M   'P 1'
#
loop_
_entity.id
_entity.type
_entity.pdbx_description
1 polymer ?
#
loop_
_entity_poly.entity_id
_entity_poly.type
_entity_poly.pdbx_seq_one_letter_code
_entity_poly.pdbx_strand_id
1 'polypeptide(L)' 'EFLLGVHSIEFPEPSKHKIYVKPLDHAGTIATSYSFMRPVKIQNDWMYVELMDDNFNKKGNGWIRWTKNSKMLITYNLLS' A
#
# COMPACT_ATOMS: atom_id res chain seq x y z
N GLU A 1 -6.44 -25.13 11.26
CA GLU A 1 -5.95 -25.03 9.88
C GLU A 1 -5.95 -23.56 9.51
N PHE A 2 -4.79 -22.95 9.25
CA PHE A 2 -4.70 -21.49 9.06
C PHE A 2 -3.93 -21.20 7.77
N LEU A 3 -4.67 -20.97 6.69
CA LEU A 3 -4.16 -20.40 5.46
C LEU A 3 -4.36 -18.89 5.55
N LEU A 4 -3.45 -18.16 6.21
CA LEU A 4 -3.35 -16.72 5.94
C LEU A 4 -2.59 -16.55 4.64
N GLY A 5 -3.33 -16.58 3.54
CA GLY A 5 -2.89 -15.94 2.29
C GLY A 5 -3.03 -14.42 2.42
N VAL A 6 -2.37 -13.79 3.39
CA VAL A 6 -2.34 -12.33 3.47
C VAL A 6 -1.25 -11.86 2.53
N HIS A 7 -1.68 -11.47 1.34
CA HIS A 7 -0.84 -10.74 0.40
C HIS A 7 -0.71 -9.30 0.90
N SER A 8 0.23 -9.07 1.81
CA SER A 8 0.58 -7.71 2.22
C SER A 8 1.51 -7.10 1.16
N ILE A 9 1.46 -5.77 1.06
CA ILE A 9 2.42 -5.04 0.22
C ILE A 9 3.16 -4.02 1.07
N GLU A 10 4.42 -3.82 0.70
CA GLU A 10 5.32 -2.92 1.39
C GLU A 10 6.07 -2.06 0.38
N PHE A 11 6.47 -0.88 0.83
CA PHE A 11 7.46 -0.09 0.12
C PHE A 11 8.86 -0.58 0.50
N PRO A 12 9.73 -0.90 -0.47
CA PRO A 12 11.12 -1.26 -0.17
C PRO A 12 11.87 -0.17 0.62
N GLU A 13 11.52 1.10 0.37
CA GLU A 13 12.08 2.26 1.06
C GLU A 13 10.96 3.22 1.51
N PRO A 14 10.22 2.93 2.61
CA PRO A 14 8.99 3.65 2.95
C PRO A 14 9.12 5.18 3.00
N SER A 15 10.28 5.69 3.41
CA SER A 15 10.58 7.14 3.45
C SER A 15 10.61 7.82 2.09
N LYS A 16 10.83 7.07 1.00
CA LYS A 16 10.84 7.59 -0.38
C LYS A 16 9.48 7.52 -1.06
N HIS A 17 8.51 6.86 -0.44
CA HIS A 17 7.18 6.69 -1.00
C HIS A 17 6.14 7.46 -0.21
N LYS A 18 5.05 7.81 -0.88
CA LYS A 18 3.96 8.57 -0.30
C LYS A 18 2.65 7.87 -0.58
N ILE A 19 1.73 7.98 0.36
CA ILE A 19 0.34 7.57 0.20
C ILE A 19 -0.46 8.83 -0.09
N TYR A 20 -1.35 8.77 -1.07
CA TYR A 20 -2.09 9.91 -1.60
C TYR A 20 -3.59 9.78 -1.34
N VAL A 21 -4.28 10.91 -1.21
CA VAL A 21 -5.75 10.94 -1.07
C VAL A 21 -6.47 10.56 -2.37
N LYS A 22 -5.80 10.70 -3.53
CA LYS A 22 -6.33 10.44 -4.88
C LYS A 22 -5.22 9.87 -5.77
N PRO A 23 -5.54 9.14 -6.87
CA PRO A 23 -4.55 8.57 -7.79
C PRO A 23 -4.00 9.64 -8.76
N LEU A 24 -3.41 10.70 -8.21
CA LEU A 24 -2.85 11.83 -8.95
C LEU A 24 -1.53 12.26 -8.31
N ASP A 25 -0.54 12.60 -9.14
CA ASP A 25 0.80 12.96 -8.66
C ASP A 25 0.84 14.21 -7.77
N HIS A 26 -0.13 15.13 -7.94
CA HIS A 26 -0.24 16.38 -7.17
C HIS A 26 -1.27 16.30 -6.03
N ALA A 27 -1.79 15.12 -5.71
CA ALA A 27 -2.76 14.96 -4.63
C ALA A 27 -2.10 15.17 -3.26
N GLY A 28 -2.92 15.57 -2.28
CA GLY A 28 -2.51 15.60 -0.87
C GLY A 28 -2.06 14.22 -0.39
N THR A 29 -1.20 14.20 0.63
CA THR A 29 -0.58 12.98 1.14
C THR A 29 -1.14 12.60 2.51
N ILE A 30 -1.16 11.30 2.78
CA ILE A 30 -1.60 10.71 4.05
C ILE A 30 -0.35 10.33 4.85
N ALA A 31 -0.27 10.80 6.09
CA ALA A 31 0.85 10.57 7.00
C ALA A 31 0.48 9.63 8.18
N THR A 32 -0.63 8.90 8.06
CA THR A 32 -1.06 7.92 9.06
C THR A 32 0.03 6.85 9.23
N SER A 33 0.42 6.56 10.47
CA SER A 33 1.34 5.47 10.77
C SER A 33 0.64 4.11 10.55
N TYR A 34 1.36 3.16 9.97
CA TYR A 34 0.88 1.81 9.64
C TYR A 34 2.04 0.82 9.65
N SER A 35 1.72 -0.45 9.78
CA SER A 35 2.68 -1.56 9.76
C SER A 35 2.76 -2.22 8.39
N PHE A 36 1.60 -2.49 7.77
CA PHE A 36 1.52 -3.08 6.43
C PHE A 36 0.31 -2.54 5.66
N MET A 37 0.32 -2.76 4.36
CA MET A 37 -0.75 -2.36 3.46
C MET A 37 -1.46 -3.58 2.88
N ARG A 38 -2.79 -3.50 2.80
CA ARG A 38 -3.62 -4.51 2.11
C ARG A 38 -4.13 -3.94 0.79
N PRO A 39 -3.83 -4.55 -0.37
CA PRO A 39 -4.40 -4.15 -1.66
C PRO A 39 -5.93 -4.28 -1.66
N VAL A 40 -6.62 -3.28 -2.19
CA VAL A 40 -8.08 -3.31 -2.38
C VAL A 40 -8.47 -3.27 -3.85
N LYS A 41 -7.85 -2.38 -4.64
CA LYS A 41 -8.09 -2.27 -6.08
C LYS A 41 -6.94 -1.59 -6.81
N ILE A 42 -6.86 -1.79 -8.12
CA ILE A 42 -5.87 -1.17 -9.01
C ILE A 42 -6.59 -0.28 -10.02
N GLN A 43 -5.99 0.88 -10.33
CA GLN A 43 -6.38 1.79 -11.38
C GLN A 43 -5.12 2.32 -12.07
N ASN A 44 -4.81 1.78 -13.25
CA ASN A 44 -3.57 2.08 -13.98
C ASN A 44 -2.33 1.89 -13.07
N ASP A 45 -1.48 2.91 -12.98
CA ASP A 45 -0.27 2.94 -12.14
C ASP A 45 -0.53 3.00 -10.62
N TRP A 46 -1.80 3.12 -10.22
CA TRP A 46 -2.20 3.39 -8.86
C TRP A 46 -2.90 2.20 -8.23
N MET A 47 -2.61 1.97 -6.95
CA MET A 47 -3.25 0.94 -6.15
C MET A 47 -3.88 1.59 -4.94
N TYR A 48 -5.15 1.30 -4.70
CA TYR A 48 -5.83 1.68 -3.49
C TYR A 48 -5.60 0.61 -2.43
N VAL A 49 -5.18 1.04 -1.26
CA VAL A 49 -4.75 0.17 -0.16
C VAL A 49 -5.43 0.56 1.13
N GLU A 50 -5.60 -0.42 2.00
CA GLU A 50 -5.90 -0.20 3.41
C GLU A 50 -4.60 -0.21 4.20
N LEU A 51 -4.48 0.74 5.12
CA LEU A 51 -3.35 0.87 6.04
C LEU A 51 -3.71 0.12 7.32
N MET A 52 -2.88 -0.84 7.72
CA MET A 52 -3.15 -1.76 8.83
C MET A 52 -2.08 -1.60 9.91
N ASP A 53 -2.44 -1.81 11.19
CA ASP A 53 -1.46 -1.97 12.27
C ASP A 53 -1.05 -3.44 12.47
N ASP A 54 -0.13 -3.68 13.39
CA ASP A 54 0.38 -5.02 13.75
C ASP A 54 -0.72 -6.00 14.21
N ASN A 55 -1.87 -5.47 14.63
CA ASN A 55 -3.02 -6.26 15.07
C ASN A 55 -4.07 -6.44 13.96
N PHE A 56 -3.72 -6.17 12.71
CA PHE A 56 -4.62 -6.21 11.54
C PHE A 56 -5.84 -5.29 11.66
N ASN A 57 -5.75 -4.21 12.44
CA ASN A 57 -6.79 -3.19 12.47
C ASN A 57 -6.53 -2.12 11.41
N LYS A 58 -7.59 -1.75 10.70
CA LYS A 58 -7.55 -0.66 9.72
C LYS A 58 -7.31 0.68 10.42
N LYS A 59 -6.22 1.36 10.05
CA LYS A 59 -5.89 2.73 10.46
C LYS A 59 -6.28 3.78 9.42
N GLY A 60 -6.45 3.36 8.17
CA GLY A 60 -6.82 4.26 7.10
C GLY A 60 -6.82 3.58 5.76
N ASN A 61 -6.83 4.39 4.72
CA ASN A 61 -6.73 3.95 3.34
C ASN A 61 -6.10 5.05 2.50
N GLY A 62 -5.65 4.71 1.31
CA GLY A 62 -5.07 5.68 0.40
C GLY A 62 -4.60 5.06 -0.90
N TRP A 63 -4.09 5.92 -1.75
CA TRP A 63 -3.55 5.55 -3.05
C TRP A 63 -2.04 5.51 -3.01
N ILE A 64 -1.46 4.43 -3.48
CA ILE A 64 -0.02 4.31 -3.70
C ILE A 64 0.26 4.15 -5.19
N ARG A 65 1.42 4.60 -5.62
CA ARG A 65 1.91 4.31 -6.96
C ARG A 65 2.65 2.98 -6.91
N TRP A 66 2.06 1.93 -7.49
CA TRP A 66 2.61 0.57 -7.41
C TRP A 66 3.54 0.25 -8.58
N THR A 67 3.39 0.97 -9.70
CA THR A 67 4.26 0.87 -10.88
C THR A 67 4.49 2.25 -11.49
N LYS A 68 5.66 2.47 -12.08
CA LYS A 68 5.96 3.66 -12.89
C LYS A 68 7.00 3.30 -13.95
N ASN A 69 6.75 3.65 -15.21
CA ASN A 69 7.65 3.35 -16.34
C ASN A 69 8.07 1.87 -16.39
N SER A 70 7.11 0.97 -16.20
CA SER A 70 7.32 -0.50 -16.15
C SER A 70 8.21 -1.00 -14.99
N LYS A 71 8.53 -0.14 -14.02
CA LYS A 71 9.22 -0.51 -12.78
C LYS A 71 8.22 -0.67 -11.64
N MET A 72 8.21 -1.85 -11.01
CA MET A 72 7.49 -2.09 -9.77
C MET A 72 8.11 -1.27 -8.62
N LEU A 73 7.24 -0.61 -7.85
CA LEU A 73 7.60 0.24 -6.71
C LEU A 73 7.22 -0.37 -5.36
N ILE A 74 6.63 -1.56 -5.38
CA ILE A 74 6.18 -2.31 -4.20
C ILE A 74 6.77 -3.71 -4.20
N THR A 75 6.84 -4.31 -3.02
CA THR A 75 7.11 -5.74 -2.82
C THR A 75 5.85 -6.41 -2.29
N TYR A 76 5.56 -7.61 -2.78
CA TYR A 76 4.53 -8.48 -2.22
C TYR A 76 5.16 -9.39 -1.17
N ASN A 77 4.57 -9.43 0.02
CA ASN A 77 4.89 -10.44 1.02
C ASN A 77 3.70 -11.40 1.12
N LEU A 78 3.96 -12.67 0.83
CA LEU A 78 2.96 -13.74 0.77
C LEU A 78 2.80 -14.47 2.11
N LEU A 79 3.62 -14.13 3.10
CA LEU A 79 3.78 -14.86 4.37
C LEU A 79 3.51 -13.99 5.61
N SER A 80 3.01 -12.76 5.43
CA SER A 80 2.77 -11.80 6.53
C SER A 80 1.56 -12.16 7.39
#